data_AF-A0A7C4JRI9-F1
#
_entry.id   AF-A0A7C4JRI9-F1
#
_cell.length_a   1.000
_cell.length_b   1.000
_cell.length_c   1.000
_cell.angle_alpha   90.00
_cell.angle_beta   90.00
_cell.angle_gamma   90.00
#
_symmetry.space_group_name_H-M   'P 1'
#
loop_
_entity.id
_entity.type
_entity.pdbx_description
1 polymer ?
#
loop_
_entity_poly.entity_id
_entity_poly.type
_entity_poly.pdbx_seq_one_letter_code
_entity_poly.pdbx_strand_id
1 'polypeptide(L)'
;MKIRNKKRNPFEIFGLCPQIVKELDEEVLFKLIKAIYKVFQLTYHPDKGGDPKKALEINLAFENLNLEKNPETFRNYRKKYIERLSRKTLQKELEELRAQNRKLNFYNELLKEKLWQCLENGFEFLEKSFEEGKGLKLRIFDIVTYMNFSGFRNIKRQMFFKDLILTKNFVLKRKAYEEYYTKFINYKYIGCIKREYLEPWVLLEREFKDENQSFKNFISKEAFIKE
;
A
#
# COMPACT_ATOMS: atom_id res chain seq x y z
N MET A 1 -27.23 21.01 -8.62
CA MET A 1 -25.87 21.58 -8.60
C MET A 1 -25.55 22.07 -10.01
N LYS A 2 -25.59 23.39 -10.29
CA LYS A 2 -25.32 23.93 -11.63
C LYS A 2 -23.82 23.73 -11.93
N ILE A 3 -23.49 22.86 -12.87
CA ILE A 3 -22.14 22.75 -13.44
C ILE A 3 -21.86 24.11 -14.09
N ARG A 4 -21.13 24.99 -13.39
CA ARG A 4 -20.56 26.18 -14.02
C ARG A 4 -19.61 25.64 -15.10
N ASN A 5 -19.97 25.78 -16.36
CA ASN A 5 -19.08 25.53 -17.50
C ASN A 5 -17.87 26.45 -17.37
N LYS A 6 -16.86 26.04 -16.60
CA LYS A 6 -15.53 26.63 -16.66
C LYS A 6 -15.10 26.48 -18.11
N LYS A 7 -14.93 27.59 -18.83
CA LYS A 7 -14.32 27.58 -20.16
C LYS A 7 -13.03 26.77 -20.07
N ARG A 8 -13.01 25.59 -20.71
CA ARG A 8 -11.84 24.71 -20.74
C ARG A 8 -10.71 25.45 -21.45
N ASN A 9 -9.48 25.19 -21.03
CA ASN A 9 -8.35 25.75 -21.76
C ASN A 9 -8.25 25.03 -23.12
N PRO A 10 -7.99 25.72 -24.24
CA PRO A 10 -7.87 25.08 -25.55
C PRO A 10 -6.89 23.90 -25.60
N PHE A 11 -5.79 23.91 -24.84
CA PHE A 11 -4.85 22.76 -24.78
C PHE A 11 -5.53 21.51 -24.18
N GLU A 12 -6.46 21.69 -23.25
CA GLU A 12 -7.23 20.63 -22.60
C GLU A 12 -8.22 19.97 -23.57
N ILE A 13 -8.76 20.74 -24.54
CA ILE A 13 -9.64 20.23 -25.60
C ILE A 13 -8.87 19.27 -26.52
N PHE A 14 -7.59 19.54 -26.76
CA PHE A 14 -6.68 18.65 -27.48
C PHE A 14 -6.10 17.52 -26.62
N GLY A 15 -6.53 17.38 -25.35
CA GLY A 15 -6.07 16.34 -24.45
C GLY A 15 -4.63 16.50 -23.96
N LEU A 16 -4.03 17.69 -24.14
CA LEU A 16 -2.67 17.96 -23.69
C LEU A 16 -2.68 18.37 -22.22
N CYS A 17 -1.85 17.74 -21.39
CA CYS A 17 -1.70 18.13 -19.99
C CYS A 17 -0.79 19.37 -19.86
N PRO A 18 -0.91 20.16 -18.78
CA PRO A 18 -0.08 21.33 -18.56
C PRO A 18 1.43 21.05 -18.56
N GLN A 19 1.83 19.82 -18.19
CA GLN A 19 3.22 19.38 -18.17
C GLN A 19 3.82 19.32 -19.58
N ILE A 20 3.14 18.67 -20.53
CA ILE A 20 3.57 18.60 -21.94
C ILE A 20 3.63 20.01 -22.55
N VAL A 21 2.64 20.86 -22.23
CA VAL A 21 2.58 22.26 -22.69
C VAL A 21 3.74 23.11 -22.14
N LYS A 22 4.27 22.76 -20.97
CA LYS A 22 5.45 23.40 -20.36
C LYS A 22 6.75 22.91 -21.00
N GLU A 23 6.87 21.61 -21.24
CA GLU A 23 8.11 20.97 -21.71
C GLU A 23 8.41 21.21 -23.19
N LEU A 24 7.39 21.34 -24.03
CA LEU A 24 7.56 21.55 -25.46
C LEU A 24 7.69 23.03 -25.84
N ASP A 25 8.58 23.32 -26.78
CA ASP A 25 8.72 24.64 -27.41
C ASP A 25 7.46 25.00 -28.24
N GLU A 26 7.22 26.30 -28.43
CA GLU A 26 5.97 26.79 -29.07
C GLU A 26 5.73 26.20 -30.45
N GLU A 27 6.78 26.13 -31.27
CA GLU A 27 6.70 25.59 -32.63
C GLU A 27 6.40 24.08 -32.63
N VAL A 28 7.04 23.33 -31.74
CA VAL A 28 6.85 21.88 -31.60
C VAL A 28 5.45 21.59 -31.07
N LEU A 29 5.03 22.36 -30.06
CA LEU A 29 3.70 22.27 -29.47
C LEU A 29 2.61 22.60 -30.50
N PHE A 30 2.82 23.61 -31.35
CA PHE A 30 1.88 23.96 -32.41
C PHE A 30 1.84 22.89 -33.51
N LYS A 31 2.97 22.30 -33.90
CA LYS A 31 3.01 21.15 -34.82
C LYS A 31 2.23 19.95 -34.25
N LEU A 32 2.38 19.67 -32.96
CA LEU A 32 1.63 18.64 -32.26
C LEU A 32 0.11 18.93 -32.29
N ILE A 33 -0.29 20.17 -32.00
CA ILE A 33 -1.71 20.58 -32.08
C ILE A 33 -2.26 20.42 -33.50
N LYS A 34 -1.49 20.82 -34.53
CA LYS A 34 -1.89 20.60 -35.94
C LYS A 34 -2.10 19.11 -36.24
N ALA A 35 -1.24 18.24 -35.73
CA ALA A 35 -1.37 16.80 -35.93
C ALA A 35 -2.64 16.25 -35.24
N ILE A 36 -2.86 16.61 -33.96
CA ILE A 36 -4.05 16.19 -33.20
C ILE A 36 -5.32 16.74 -33.85
N TYR A 37 -5.32 18.01 -34.27
CA TYR A 37 -6.43 18.65 -34.96
C TYR A 37 -6.84 17.89 -36.22
N LYS A 38 -5.88 17.49 -37.07
CA LYS A 38 -6.16 16.70 -38.28
C LYS A 38 -6.85 15.38 -37.92
N VAL A 39 -6.34 14.66 -36.92
CA VAL A 39 -6.95 13.40 -36.45
C VAL A 39 -8.36 13.65 -35.92
N PHE A 40 -8.55 14.68 -35.10
CA PHE A 40 -9.84 15.01 -34.52
C PHE A 40 -10.86 15.47 -35.57
N GLN A 41 -10.44 16.19 -36.60
CA GLN A 41 -11.29 16.48 -37.74
C GLN A 41 -11.72 15.19 -38.44
N LEU A 42 -10.81 14.25 -38.71
CA LEU A 42 -11.18 12.98 -39.33
C LEU A 42 -12.22 12.19 -38.49
N THR A 43 -12.12 12.25 -37.17
CA THR A 43 -13.00 11.51 -36.25
C THR A 43 -14.33 12.20 -35.99
N TYR A 44 -14.35 13.52 -35.84
CA TYR A 44 -15.51 14.27 -35.36
C TYR A 44 -16.21 15.09 -36.44
N HIS A 45 -15.74 15.10 -37.70
CA HIS A 45 -16.40 15.84 -38.78
C HIS A 45 -17.85 15.36 -39.00
N PRO A 46 -18.83 16.28 -39.12
CA PRO A 46 -20.23 15.92 -39.29
C PRO A 46 -20.48 15.07 -40.55
N ASP A 47 -19.80 15.37 -41.66
CA ASP A 47 -19.93 14.60 -42.91
C ASP A 47 -19.43 13.15 -42.80
N LYS A 48 -18.72 12.80 -41.73
CA LYS A 48 -18.25 11.45 -41.44
C LYS A 48 -19.07 10.76 -40.34
N GLY A 49 -20.21 11.34 -39.96
CA GLY A 49 -21.04 10.87 -38.85
C GLY A 49 -20.53 11.26 -37.46
N GLY A 50 -19.61 12.22 -37.37
CA GLY A 50 -19.06 12.74 -36.12
C GLY A 50 -19.98 13.73 -35.40
N ASP A 51 -19.64 14.09 -34.16
CA ASP A 51 -20.40 15.02 -33.33
C ASP A 51 -20.13 16.49 -33.74
N PRO A 52 -21.12 17.20 -34.32
CA PRO A 52 -20.95 18.57 -34.81
C PRO A 52 -20.62 19.57 -33.69
N LYS A 53 -21.07 19.32 -32.44
CA LYS A 53 -20.75 20.21 -31.31
C LYS A 53 -19.28 20.09 -30.94
N LYS A 54 -18.75 18.86 -30.93
CA LYS A 54 -17.32 18.63 -30.71
C LYS A 54 -16.47 19.17 -31.84
N ALA A 55 -16.88 18.99 -33.10
CA ALA A 55 -16.17 19.56 -34.25
C ALA A 55 -16.03 21.09 -34.13
N LEU A 56 -17.11 21.77 -33.73
CA LEU A 56 -17.10 23.21 -33.47
C LEU A 56 -16.17 23.58 -32.31
N GLU A 57 -16.23 22.85 -31.19
CA GLU A 57 -15.35 23.06 -30.03
C GLU A 57 -13.86 22.92 -30.42
N ILE A 58 -13.53 21.90 -31.21
CA ILE A 58 -12.18 21.65 -31.73
C ILE A 58 -11.72 22.78 -32.66
N ASN A 59 -12.59 23.26 -33.55
CA ASN A 59 -12.29 24.37 -34.46
C ASN A 59 -12.01 25.67 -33.69
N LEU A 60 -12.86 26.00 -32.73
CA LEU A 60 -12.65 27.18 -31.87
C LEU A 60 -11.38 27.05 -31.04
N ALA A 61 -11.07 25.86 -30.52
CA ALA A 61 -9.83 25.61 -29.80
C ALA A 61 -8.60 25.79 -30.69
N PHE A 62 -8.66 25.30 -31.94
CA PHE A 62 -7.58 25.43 -32.91
C PHE A 62 -7.32 26.89 -33.29
N GLU A 63 -8.36 27.68 -33.56
CA GLU A 63 -8.20 29.10 -33.89
C GLU A 63 -7.59 29.90 -32.73
N ASN A 64 -7.96 29.58 -31.48
CA ASN A 64 -7.36 30.18 -30.28
C ASN A 64 -5.88 29.79 -30.07
N LEU A 65 -5.47 28.62 -30.59
CA LEU A 65 -4.10 28.11 -30.51
C LEU A 65 -3.36 28.21 -31.85
N ASN A 66 -3.81 29.07 -32.75
CA ASN A 66 -3.14 29.25 -34.03
C ASN A 66 -1.93 30.18 -33.87
N LEU A 67 -0.74 29.59 -33.68
CA LEU A 67 0.51 30.33 -33.49
C LEU A 67 0.86 31.23 -34.68
N GLU A 68 0.52 30.81 -35.90
CA GLU A 68 0.79 31.54 -37.14
C GLU A 68 -0.12 32.77 -37.28
N LYS A 69 -1.39 32.68 -36.86
CA LYS A 69 -2.34 33.79 -36.95
C LYS A 69 -2.26 34.72 -35.75
N ASN A 70 -2.21 34.17 -34.53
CA ASN A 70 -2.34 34.93 -33.29
C ASN A 70 -1.37 34.39 -32.19
N PRO A 71 -0.08 34.75 -32.25
CA PRO A 71 0.92 34.23 -31.31
C PRO A 71 0.69 34.67 -29.85
N GLU A 72 0.15 35.87 -29.63
CA GLU A 72 -0.10 36.41 -28.29
C GLU A 72 -1.19 35.63 -27.55
N THR A 73 -2.26 35.23 -28.23
CA THR A 73 -3.32 34.39 -27.64
C THR A 73 -2.78 33.01 -27.29
N PHE A 74 -1.97 32.42 -28.16
CA PHE A 74 -1.30 31.14 -27.89
C PHE A 74 -0.48 31.20 -26.60
N ARG A 75 0.39 32.22 -26.49
CA ARG A 75 1.24 32.45 -25.31
C ARG A 75 0.43 32.69 -24.04
N ASN A 76 -0.65 33.47 -24.12
CA ASN A 76 -1.53 33.74 -22.99
C ASN A 76 -2.23 32.46 -22.48
N TYR A 77 -2.77 31.65 -23.39
CA TYR A 77 -3.36 30.37 -23.02
C TYR A 77 -2.33 29.41 -22.44
N ARG A 78 -1.11 29.39 -22.99
CA ARG A 78 0.01 28.54 -22.52
C ARG A 78 0.38 28.91 -21.10
N LYS A 79 0.63 30.20 -20.84
CA LYS A 79 0.96 30.73 -19.51
C LYS A 79 -0.11 30.36 -18.47
N LYS A 80 -1.39 30.67 -18.75
CA LYS A 80 -2.52 30.35 -17.86
C LYS A 80 -2.69 28.86 -17.60
N TYR A 81 -2.31 28.01 -18.56
CA TYR A 81 -2.40 26.56 -18.41
C TYR A 81 -1.27 26.02 -17.54
N ILE A 82 -0.04 26.48 -17.76
CA ILE A 82 1.15 26.12 -16.99
C ILE A 82 1.02 26.57 -15.53
N GLU A 83 0.44 27.74 -15.27
CA GLU A 83 0.17 28.22 -13.90
C GLU A 83 -0.65 27.21 -13.07
N ARG A 84 -1.42 26.31 -13.70
CA ARG A 84 -2.15 25.24 -12.99
C ARG A 84 -1.22 24.20 -12.35
N LEU A 85 0.01 24.02 -12.85
CA LEU A 85 1.00 23.09 -12.28
C LEU A 85 1.46 23.50 -10.88
N SER A 86 1.35 24.79 -10.53
CA SER A 86 1.70 25.29 -9.20
C SER A 86 0.72 24.84 -8.10
N ARG A 87 -0.47 24.39 -8.48
CA ARG A 87 -1.49 23.89 -7.55
C ARG A 87 -1.20 22.43 -7.26
N LYS A 88 -1.41 21.97 -6.02
CA LYS A 88 -1.35 20.55 -5.67
C LYS A 88 -2.37 19.80 -6.53
N THR A 89 -1.92 19.17 -7.61
CA THR A 89 -2.79 18.44 -8.53
C THR A 89 -2.97 17.01 -8.01
N LEU A 90 -4.10 16.39 -8.38
CA LEU A 90 -4.33 14.96 -8.12
C LEU A 90 -3.19 14.09 -8.68
N GLN A 91 -2.52 14.53 -9.76
CA GLN A 91 -1.37 13.83 -10.32
C GLN A 91 -0.17 13.84 -9.38
N LYS A 92 0.14 14.99 -8.76
CA LYS A 92 1.22 15.09 -7.78
C LYS A 92 0.92 14.27 -6.53
N GLU A 93 -0.33 14.28 -6.07
CA GLU A 93 -0.79 13.43 -4.97
C GLU A 93 -0.68 11.94 -5.33
N LEU A 94 -1.00 11.56 -6.57
CA LEU A 94 -0.87 10.19 -7.05
C LEU A 94 0.61 9.75 -7.12
N GLU A 95 1.52 10.63 -7.54
CA GLU A 95 2.96 10.38 -7.50
C GLU A 95 3.49 10.25 -6.06
N GLU A 96 3.08 11.14 -5.15
CA GLU A 96 3.41 11.08 -3.72
C GLU A 96 2.93 9.75 -3.10
N LEU A 97 1.68 9.36 -3.35
CA LEU A 97 1.12 8.09 -2.88
C LEU A 97 1.84 6.88 -3.47
N ARG A 98 2.21 6.92 -4.75
CA ARG A 98 3.02 5.85 -5.37
C ARG A 98 4.39 5.73 -4.69
N ALA A 99 5.04 6.84 -4.38
CA ALA A 99 6.32 6.83 -3.68
C ALA A 99 6.19 6.27 -2.26
N GLN A 100 5.15 6.67 -1.51
CA GLN A 100 4.85 6.13 -0.19
C GLN A 100 4.58 4.62 -0.24
N ASN A 101 3.80 4.16 -1.20
CA ASN A 101 3.48 2.74 -1.37
C ASN A 101 4.75 1.91 -1.66
N ARG A 102 5.64 2.41 -2.54
CA ARG A 102 6.96 1.77 -2.77
C ARG A 102 7.78 1.65 -1.48
N LYS A 103 7.83 2.72 -0.69
CA LYS A 103 8.55 2.74 0.60
C LYS A 103 7.96 1.74 1.59
N LEU A 104 6.64 1.66 1.70
CA LEU A 104 5.96 0.70 2.57
C LEU A 104 6.19 -0.75 2.14
N ASN A 105 6.11 -1.04 0.84
CA ASN A 105 6.41 -2.38 0.33
C ASN A 105 7.85 -2.79 0.62
N PHE A 106 8.81 -1.88 0.45
CA PHE A 106 10.20 -2.13 0.81
C PHE A 106 10.35 -2.49 2.29
N TYR A 107 9.75 -1.72 3.20
CA TYR A 107 9.81 -2.05 4.63
C TYR A 107 9.11 -3.35 4.97
N ASN A 108 8.02 -3.69 4.28
CA ASN A 108 7.32 -4.95 4.51
C ASN A 108 8.22 -6.15 4.17
N GLU A 109 8.87 -6.12 3.00
CA GLU A 109 9.80 -7.17 2.60
C GLU A 109 11.02 -7.24 3.53
N LEU A 110 11.55 -6.08 3.94
CA LEU A 110 12.63 -6.04 4.93
C LEU A 110 12.22 -6.63 6.29
N LEU A 111 10.99 -6.36 6.74
CA LEU A 111 10.44 -6.90 7.98
C LEU A 111 10.32 -8.42 7.91
N LYS A 112 9.80 -8.96 6.80
CA LYS A 112 9.73 -10.41 6.56
C LYS A 112 11.11 -11.04 6.61
N GLU A 113 12.10 -10.41 5.98
CA GLU A 113 13.49 -10.88 5.99
C GLU A 113 14.07 -10.91 7.40
N LYS A 114 13.91 -9.82 8.15
CA LYS A 114 14.42 -9.72 9.52
C LYS A 114 13.74 -10.69 10.48
N LEU A 115 12.43 -10.88 10.36
CA LEU A 115 11.73 -11.91 11.14
C LEU A 115 12.29 -13.30 10.82
N TRP A 116 12.52 -13.59 9.54
CA TRP A 116 13.05 -14.87 9.11
C TRP A 116 14.47 -15.12 9.66
N GLN A 117 15.37 -14.15 9.54
CA GLN A 117 16.71 -14.21 10.14
C GLN A 117 16.65 -14.44 11.66
N CYS A 118 15.69 -13.82 12.35
CA CYS A 118 15.49 -14.04 13.78
C CYS A 118 15.05 -15.47 14.09
N LEU A 119 14.15 -16.04 13.28
CA LEU A 119 13.70 -17.43 13.43
C LEU A 119 14.82 -18.44 13.15
N GLU A 120 15.64 -18.21 12.11
CA GLU A 120 16.78 -19.06 11.78
C GLU A 120 17.87 -19.00 12.85
N ASN A 121 18.32 -17.79 13.22
CA ASN A 121 19.40 -17.62 14.20
C ASN A 121 18.96 -17.94 15.63
N GLY A 122 17.67 -17.77 15.94
CA GLY A 122 17.10 -18.12 17.24
C GLY A 122 17.08 -19.64 17.49
N PHE A 123 17.20 -20.45 16.43
CA PHE A 123 17.14 -21.90 16.54
C PHE A 123 18.33 -22.48 17.32
N GLU A 124 19.56 -22.00 17.08
CA GLU A 124 20.75 -22.49 17.79
C GLU A 124 20.68 -22.22 19.30
N PHE A 125 20.17 -21.05 19.68
CA PHE A 125 19.96 -20.71 21.09
C PHE A 125 18.91 -21.62 21.74
N LEU A 126 17.81 -21.90 21.03
CA LEU A 126 16.75 -22.78 21.50
C LEU A 126 17.24 -24.23 21.62
N GLU A 127 18.02 -24.71 20.64
CA GLU A 127 18.60 -26.04 20.64
C GLU A 127 19.51 -26.25 21.86
N LYS A 128 20.47 -25.34 22.10
CA LYS A 128 21.32 -25.38 23.30
C LYS A 128 20.51 -25.33 24.59
N SER A 129 19.48 -24.48 24.63
CA SER A 129 18.59 -24.39 25.81
C SER A 129 17.88 -25.72 26.09
N PHE A 130 17.42 -26.44 25.06
CA PHE A 130 16.81 -27.75 25.21
C PHE A 130 17.81 -28.82 25.67
N GLU A 131 19.06 -28.75 25.22
CA GLU A 131 20.14 -29.65 25.69
C GLU A 131 20.47 -29.45 27.17
N GLU A 132 20.41 -28.21 27.65
CA GLU A 132 20.56 -27.86 29.06
C GLU A 132 19.32 -28.24 29.92
N GLY A 133 18.33 -28.91 29.34
CA GLY A 133 17.10 -29.32 30.03
C GLY A 133 16.10 -28.20 30.27
N LYS A 134 16.31 -27.00 29.69
CA LYS A 134 15.35 -25.90 29.74
C LYS A 134 14.22 -26.15 28.73
N GLY A 135 13.03 -25.66 29.03
CA GLY A 135 11.87 -25.74 28.14
C GLY A 135 11.43 -24.36 27.65
N LEU A 136 10.90 -24.30 26.43
CA LEU A 136 10.35 -23.06 25.87
C LEU A 136 8.86 -22.99 26.17
N LYS A 137 8.46 -22.01 27.00
CA LYS A 137 7.05 -21.74 27.26
C LYS A 137 6.47 -20.84 26.18
N LEU A 138 5.48 -21.34 25.46
CA LEU A 138 4.73 -20.63 24.43
C LEU A 138 3.28 -20.44 24.88
N ARG A 139 2.72 -19.28 24.59
CA ARG A 139 1.29 -19.02 24.73
C ARG A 139 0.71 -18.78 23.35
N ILE A 140 -0.03 -19.75 22.84
CA ILE A 140 -0.57 -19.73 21.47
C ILE A 140 -2.02 -19.27 21.51
N PHE A 141 -2.37 -18.35 20.61
CA PHE A 141 -3.74 -17.94 20.36
C PHE A 141 -4.46 -18.95 19.48
N ASP A 142 -5.55 -19.50 19.98
CA ASP A 142 -6.40 -20.45 19.30
C ASP A 142 -7.46 -19.71 18.47
N ILE A 143 -7.13 -19.45 17.21
CA ILE A 143 -8.00 -18.77 16.24
C ILE A 143 -9.33 -19.51 16.08
N VAL A 144 -9.33 -20.84 16.10
CA VAL A 144 -10.56 -21.64 15.93
C VAL A 144 -11.49 -21.43 17.12
N THR A 145 -10.95 -21.48 18.34
CA THR A 145 -11.74 -21.18 19.55
C THR A 145 -12.20 -19.73 19.55
N TYR A 146 -11.38 -18.78 19.10
CA TYR A 146 -11.81 -17.39 18.96
C TYR A 146 -12.94 -17.23 17.94
N MET A 147 -12.84 -17.81 16.74
CA MET A 147 -13.88 -17.71 15.72
C MET A 147 -15.22 -18.30 16.19
N ASN A 148 -15.17 -19.44 16.86
CA ASN A 148 -16.39 -20.14 17.31
C ASN A 148 -17.04 -19.47 18.52
N PHE A 149 -16.26 -18.80 19.37
CA PHE A 149 -16.74 -18.38 20.68
C PHE A 149 -16.57 -16.88 20.98
N SER A 150 -15.92 -16.07 20.15
CA SER A 150 -15.73 -14.63 20.42
C SER A 150 -17.02 -13.81 20.56
N GLY A 151 -18.14 -14.30 20.01
CA GLY A 151 -19.44 -13.62 20.06
C GLY A 151 -20.22 -13.78 21.38
N PHE A 152 -19.83 -14.69 22.30
CA PHE A 152 -20.58 -14.85 23.55
C PHE A 152 -20.10 -13.86 24.63
N ARG A 153 -21.06 -13.21 25.29
CA ARG A 153 -20.82 -12.12 26.26
C ARG A 153 -19.99 -12.52 27.50
N ASN A 154 -19.99 -13.79 27.89
CA ASN A 154 -19.45 -14.25 29.18
C ASN A 154 -18.17 -15.08 29.08
N ILE A 155 -17.48 -15.07 27.94
CA ILE A 155 -16.26 -15.86 27.78
C ILE A 155 -15.04 -15.11 28.32
N LYS A 156 -14.27 -15.81 29.17
CA LYS A 156 -12.99 -15.30 29.63
C LYS A 156 -12.00 -15.35 28.46
N ARG A 157 -11.35 -14.21 28.15
CA ARG A 157 -10.33 -14.11 27.08
C ARG A 157 -9.25 -15.19 27.14
N GLN A 158 -8.92 -15.64 28.35
CA GLN A 158 -7.95 -16.70 28.60
C GLN A 158 -8.28 -17.97 27.82
N MET A 159 -9.56 -18.27 27.61
CA MET A 159 -10.08 -19.41 26.85
C MET A 159 -9.55 -19.50 25.41
N PHE A 160 -9.17 -18.37 24.81
CA PHE A 160 -8.61 -18.32 23.45
C PHE A 160 -7.12 -18.60 23.42
N PHE A 161 -6.49 -18.89 24.55
CA PHE A 161 -5.07 -19.16 24.63
C PHE A 161 -4.81 -20.57 25.15
N LYS A 162 -3.77 -21.17 24.60
CA LYS A 162 -3.21 -22.46 25.03
C LYS A 162 -1.78 -22.22 25.47
N ASP A 163 -1.42 -22.74 26.63
CA ASP A 163 -0.04 -22.76 27.08
C ASP A 163 0.61 -24.05 26.61
N LEU A 164 1.81 -23.92 26.07
CA LEU A 164 2.67 -25.02 25.65
C LEU A 164 4.03 -24.85 26.32
N ILE A 165 4.62 -25.94 26.76
CA ILE A 165 6.03 -26.00 27.13
C ILE A 165 6.66 -27.02 26.20
N LEU A 166 7.46 -26.52 25.26
CA LEU A 166 8.26 -27.36 24.38
C LEU A 166 9.51 -27.80 25.13
N THR A 167 9.83 -29.08 25.04
CA THR A 167 11.10 -29.65 25.53
C THR A 167 11.71 -30.48 24.42
N LYS A 168 12.95 -30.96 24.60
CA LYS A 168 13.64 -31.81 23.61
C LYS A 168 12.81 -33.02 23.16
N ASN A 169 12.12 -33.68 24.11
CA ASN A 169 11.52 -34.99 23.87
C ASN A 169 9.99 -35.02 23.96
N PHE A 170 9.37 -33.97 24.52
CA PHE A 170 7.92 -33.93 24.72
C PHE A 170 7.40 -32.50 24.77
N VAL A 171 6.10 -32.36 24.55
CA VAL A 171 5.39 -31.10 24.69
C VAL A 171 4.40 -31.21 25.83
N LEU A 172 4.43 -30.27 26.76
CA LEU A 172 3.38 -30.11 27.74
C LEU A 172 2.37 -29.11 27.21
N LYS A 173 1.08 -29.43 27.24
CA LYS A 173 0.01 -28.53 26.81
C LYS A 173 -0.99 -28.35 27.93
N ARG A 174 -1.49 -27.13 28.07
CA ARG A 174 -2.55 -26.79 29.01
C ARG A 174 -3.52 -25.81 28.35
N LYS A 175 -4.81 -26.12 28.39
CA LYS A 175 -5.84 -25.13 28.07
C LYS A 175 -6.06 -24.20 29.25
N ALA A 176 -6.64 -23.03 29.00
CA ALA A 176 -6.81 -21.98 30.00
C ALA A 176 -7.49 -22.39 31.32
N TYR A 177 -8.38 -23.39 31.29
CA TYR A 177 -9.12 -23.87 32.46
C TYR A 177 -8.59 -25.18 33.05
N GLU A 178 -7.60 -25.78 32.39
CA GLU A 178 -7.01 -27.02 32.89
C GLU A 178 -5.95 -26.64 33.95
N GLU A 179 -6.05 -27.23 35.13
CA GLU A 179 -5.08 -26.99 36.21
C GLU A 179 -3.73 -27.63 35.90
N TYR A 180 -3.75 -28.77 35.19
CA TYR A 180 -2.59 -29.60 34.94
C TYR A 180 -2.16 -29.55 33.47
N TYR A 181 -0.86 -29.70 33.24
CA TYR A 181 -0.34 -29.89 31.89
C TYR A 181 -0.49 -31.35 31.47
N THR A 182 -0.97 -31.57 30.26
CA THR A 182 -0.98 -32.88 29.62
C THR A 182 0.30 -33.06 28.82
N LYS A 183 0.99 -34.19 29.00
CA LYS A 183 2.22 -34.53 28.29
C LYS A 183 1.92 -35.22 26.97
N PHE A 184 2.47 -34.66 25.90
CA PHE A 184 2.42 -35.19 24.53
C PHE A 184 3.82 -35.62 24.12
N ILE A 185 3.99 -36.91 23.87
CA ILE A 185 5.27 -37.50 23.44
C ILE A 185 5.28 -37.66 21.92
N ASN A 186 4.14 -38.03 21.34
CA ASN A 186 3.98 -38.24 19.91
C ASN A 186 3.13 -37.10 19.31
N TYR A 187 3.80 -36.09 18.76
CA TYR A 187 3.15 -35.06 17.95
C TYR A 187 3.58 -35.22 16.49
N LYS A 188 2.61 -35.19 15.57
CA LYS A 188 2.89 -35.22 14.14
C LYS A 188 3.00 -33.78 13.65
N TYR A 189 4.09 -33.47 12.97
CA TYR A 189 4.19 -32.24 12.23
C TYR A 189 3.14 -32.25 11.10
N ILE A 190 2.22 -31.28 11.12
CA ILE A 190 1.07 -31.25 10.19
C ILE A 190 1.39 -30.42 8.94
N GLY A 191 2.41 -29.55 8.99
CA GLY A 191 2.89 -28.81 7.82
C GLY A 191 3.62 -27.52 8.18
N CYS A 192 4.22 -26.91 7.16
CA CYS A 192 4.82 -25.57 7.22
C CYS A 192 3.89 -24.55 6.59
N ILE A 193 4.05 -23.29 7.01
CA ILE A 193 3.55 -22.14 6.26
C ILE A 193 4.72 -21.68 5.40
N LYS A 194 4.51 -21.49 4.09
CA LYS A 194 5.53 -20.89 3.23
C LYS A 194 5.85 -19.50 3.74
N ARG A 195 7.12 -19.12 3.71
CA ARG A 195 7.62 -17.80 4.10
C ARG A 195 6.80 -16.64 3.52
N GLU A 196 6.38 -16.78 2.26
CA GLU A 196 5.59 -15.79 1.52
C GLU A 196 4.21 -15.51 2.13
N TYR A 197 3.65 -16.49 2.85
CA TYR A 197 2.34 -16.39 3.50
C TYR A 197 2.43 -15.92 4.96
N LEU A 198 3.64 -15.64 5.46
CA LEU A 198 3.83 -15.04 6.76
C LEU A 198 3.62 -13.52 6.64
N GLU A 199 2.71 -12.99 7.44
CA GLU A 199 2.40 -11.56 7.51
C GLU A 199 2.85 -11.00 8.88
N PRO A 200 4.11 -10.57 9.03
CA PRO A 200 4.67 -10.25 10.35
C PRO A 200 4.04 -9.02 10.99
N TRP A 201 3.48 -8.11 10.19
CA TRP A 201 2.87 -6.87 10.69
C TRP A 201 1.63 -7.12 11.55
N VAL A 202 0.89 -8.22 11.32
CA VAL A 202 -0.25 -8.62 12.17
C VAL A 202 0.20 -8.87 13.61
N LEU A 203 1.48 -9.22 13.83
CA LEU A 203 2.07 -9.39 15.15
C LEU A 203 2.45 -8.06 15.80
N LEU A 204 2.64 -6.99 15.01
CA LEU A 204 3.01 -5.64 15.45
C LEU A 204 1.78 -4.74 15.70
N GLU A 205 0.65 -5.02 15.06
CA GLU A 205 -0.60 -4.23 15.20
C GLU A 205 -1.26 -4.35 16.58
N ARG A 206 -0.81 -5.27 17.43
CA ARG A 206 -1.25 -5.34 18.82
C ARG A 206 -0.28 -4.56 19.70
N GLU A 207 -0.67 -3.34 20.06
CA GLU A 207 -0.25 -2.81 21.36
C GLU A 207 -0.73 -3.81 22.42
N PHE A 208 0.20 -4.55 23.02
CA PHE A 208 -0.08 -5.31 24.23
C PHE A 208 -0.51 -4.28 25.27
N LYS A 209 -1.82 -4.17 25.51
CA LYS A 209 -2.32 -3.40 26.65
C LYS A 209 -1.71 -4.04 27.90
N ASP A 210 -0.77 -3.32 28.50
CA ASP A 210 -0.12 -3.63 29.76
C ASP A 210 -1.16 -3.79 30.87
N GLU A 211 -1.74 -4.98 30.99
CA GLU A 211 -2.33 -5.43 32.24
C GLU A 211 -1.18 -6.01 33.08
N ASN A 212 -0.49 -5.10 33.80
CA ASN A 212 0.35 -5.33 34.99
C ASN A 212 0.75 -6.79 35.27
N GLN A 213 1.53 -7.39 34.38
CA GLN A 213 2.36 -8.53 34.72
C GLN A 213 3.79 -8.08 34.56
N SER A 214 4.39 -7.71 35.69
CA SER A 214 5.82 -7.49 35.80
C SER A 214 6.56 -8.75 35.38
N PHE A 215 6.93 -8.83 34.11
CA PHE A 215 8.00 -9.70 33.64
C PHE A 215 9.09 -8.76 33.17
N LYS A 216 10.06 -8.54 34.06
CA LYS A 216 11.31 -7.85 33.76
C LYS A 216 11.92 -8.52 32.52
N ASN A 217 12.21 -7.67 31.55
CA ASN A 217 13.05 -7.92 30.37
C ASN A 217 12.49 -9.01 29.44
N PHE A 218 11.97 -8.61 28.27
CA PHE A 218 12.58 -8.99 26.99
C PHE A 218 12.05 -8.04 25.92
N ILE A 219 13.00 -7.47 25.15
CA ILE A 219 12.86 -6.49 24.07
C ILE A 219 12.74 -5.03 24.56
N SER A 220 13.88 -4.49 25.01
CA SER A 220 14.12 -3.05 25.00
C SER A 220 14.26 -2.56 23.56
N LYS A 221 13.84 -1.30 23.37
CA LYS A 221 13.70 -0.52 22.13
C LYS A 221 14.99 -0.30 21.32
N GLU A 222 16.07 -1.01 21.60
CA GLU A 222 17.42 -0.75 21.07
C GLU A 222 17.77 -1.53 19.80
N ALA A 223 16.92 -2.47 19.34
CA ALA A 223 17.21 -3.29 18.16
C ALA A 223 17.15 -2.53 16.80
N PHE A 224 16.97 -1.20 16.80
CA PHE A 224 16.83 -0.40 15.57
C PHE A 224 17.84 0.75 15.45
N ILE A 225 19.02 0.67 16.08
CA ILE A 225 20.11 1.60 15.75
C ILE A 225 21.44 0.85 15.56
N LYS A 226 22.09 1.20 14.43
CA LYS A 226 23.40 0.83 13.84
C LYS A 226 23.31 -0.26 12.76
N GLU A 227 23.75 -0.04 11.53
CA GLU A 227 24.46 1.08 10.86
C GLU A 227 23.61 1.77 9.78
#